data_AF-A0A4Q5YSP6-F1
#
_entry.id   AF-A0A4Q5YSP6-F1
#
_cell.length_a   1.000
_cell.length_b   1.000
_cell.length_c   1.000
_cell.angle_alpha   90.00
_cell.angle_beta   90.00
_cell.angle_gamma   90.00
#
_symmetry.space_group_name_H-M   'P 1'
#
loop_
_entity.id
_entity.type
_entity.pdbx_description
1 polymer ?
#
loop_
_entity_poly.entity_id
_entity_poly.type
_entity_poly.pdbx_seq_one_letter_code
_entity_poly.pdbx_strand_id
1 'polypeptide(L)'
;MIIENDIPLGKLAEIEEMTVRATGVCFNAGLDTLNKILEFYQNTNSFVGLKNCGQRTENELVFICKKYLGEHYDRRVAIELPFVDKTISIVDG
;
A
#
# COMPACT_ATOMS: atom_id res chain seq x y z
N MET A 1 -9.13 -5.68 14.65
CA MET A 1 -10.20 -6.35 13.89
C MET A 1 -9.52 -7.37 13.00
N ILE A 2 -9.73 -8.67 13.23
CA ILE A 2 -9.17 -9.72 12.38
C ILE A 2 -10.20 -9.97 11.27
N ILE A 3 -9.84 -9.73 10.02
CA ILE A 3 -10.71 -10.01 8.88
C ILE A 3 -10.70 -11.55 8.70
N GLU A 4 -11.86 -12.21 8.80
CA GLU A 4 -11.99 -13.69 8.81
C GLU A 4 -11.49 -14.38 7.53
N ASN A 5 -11.19 -13.62 6.48
CA ASN A 5 -10.42 -14.06 5.32
C ASN A 5 -9.32 -13.03 5.05
N ASP A 6 -8.12 -13.33 5.53
CA ASP A 6 -6.96 -12.47 5.29
C ASP A 6 -6.59 -12.48 3.81
N ILE A 7 -6.23 -11.32 3.28
CA ILE A 7 -5.91 -11.16 1.86
C ILE A 7 -4.38 -11.31 1.72
N PRO A 8 -3.87 -12.32 0.99
CA PRO A 8 -2.44 -12.44 0.72
C PRO A 8 -1.92 -11.23 -0.05
N LEU A 9 -0.68 -10.81 0.21
CA LEU A 9 -0.05 -9.62 -0.40
C LEU A 9 -0.17 -9.60 -1.92
N GLY A 10 0.03 -10.74 -2.60
CA GLY A 10 -0.11 -10.82 -4.04
C GLY A 10 -1.53 -10.48 -4.52
N LYS A 11 -2.55 -10.95 -3.80
CA LYS A 11 -3.95 -10.65 -4.12
C LYS A 11 -4.32 -9.22 -3.78
N LEU A 12 -3.80 -8.70 -2.66
CA LEU A 12 -3.96 -7.30 -2.27
C LEU A 12 -3.35 -6.37 -3.33
N ALA A 13 -2.16 -6.70 -3.83
CA ALA A 13 -1.47 -5.93 -4.85
C ALA A 13 -2.27 -5.86 -6.17
N GLU A 14 -2.97 -6.93 -6.55
CA GLU A 14 -3.89 -6.91 -7.69
C GLU A 14 -5.12 -6.03 -7.44
N ILE A 15 -5.73 -6.12 -6.24
CA ILE A 15 -6.97 -5.39 -5.90
C ILE A 15 -6.72 -3.88 -5.79
N GLU A 16 -5.60 -3.49 -5.17
CA GLU A 16 -5.23 -2.10 -4.90
C GLU A 16 -4.31 -1.50 -5.96
N GLU A 17 -3.96 -2.27 -7.00
CA GLU A 17 -3.01 -1.88 -8.04
C GLU A 17 -1.67 -1.40 -7.45
N MET A 18 -1.16 -2.13 -6.46
CA MET A 18 0.06 -1.74 -5.74
C MET A 18 1.27 -1.68 -6.68
N THR A 19 2.12 -0.67 -6.48
CA THR A 19 3.36 -0.56 -7.21
C THR A 19 4.31 -1.70 -6.84
N VAL A 20 5.15 -2.13 -7.80
CA VAL A 20 6.17 -3.17 -7.57
C VAL A 20 7.07 -2.82 -6.37
N ARG A 21 7.35 -1.53 -6.16
CA ARG A 21 8.12 -1.06 -5.01
C ARG A 21 7.37 -1.25 -3.69
N ALA A 22 6.09 -0.89 -3.61
CA ALA A 22 5.29 -1.10 -2.40
C ALA A 22 5.14 -2.58 -2.07
N THR A 23 4.80 -3.41 -3.06
CA THR A 23 4.75 -4.86 -2.92
C THR A 23 6.10 -5.43 -2.46
N GLY A 24 7.20 -4.95 -3.04
CA GLY A 24 8.55 -5.35 -2.65
C GLY A 24 8.93 -4.95 -1.22
N VAL A 25 8.52 -3.76 -0.77
CA VAL A 25 8.72 -3.33 0.63
C VAL A 25 7.99 -4.26 1.60
N CYS A 26 6.70 -4.53 1.34
CA CYS A 26 5.92 -5.45 2.18
C CYS A 26 6.52 -6.86 2.21
N PHE A 27 6.85 -7.40 1.04
CA PHE A 27 7.44 -8.73 0.92
C PHE A 27 8.76 -8.85 1.70
N ASN A 28 9.68 -7.89 1.53
CA ASN A 28 10.97 -7.90 2.23
C ASN A 28 10.84 -7.71 3.74
N ALA A 29 9.78 -7.06 4.21
CA ALA A 29 9.47 -6.88 5.62
C ALA A 29 8.67 -8.03 6.24
N GLY A 30 8.32 -9.07 5.46
CA GLY A 30 7.49 -10.19 5.93
C GLY A 30 6.00 -9.84 6.11
N LEU A 31 5.56 -8.71 5.55
CA LEU A 31 4.18 -8.24 5.56
C LEU A 31 3.42 -8.88 4.38
N ASP A 32 3.29 -10.20 4.42
CA ASP A 32 2.78 -11.05 3.34
C ASP A 32 1.24 -11.14 3.25
N THR A 33 0.53 -10.41 4.10
CA THR A 33 -0.92 -10.45 4.26
C THR A 33 -1.46 -9.08 4.69
N LEU A 34 -2.71 -8.78 4.34
CA LEU A 34 -3.35 -7.51 4.71
C LEU A 34 -3.34 -7.30 6.22
N ASN A 35 -3.71 -8.31 7.03
CA ASN A 35 -3.72 -8.13 8.48
C ASN A 35 -2.34 -7.78 9.04
N LYS A 36 -1.25 -8.40 8.53
CA LYS A 36 0.12 -8.04 8.96
C LYS A 36 0.49 -6.61 8.58
N ILE A 37 0.10 -6.15 7.38
CA ILE A 37 0.32 -4.77 6.94
C ILE A 37 -0.43 -3.80 7.86
N LEU A 38 -1.70 -4.09 8.16
CA LEU A 38 -2.52 -3.27 9.06
C LEU A 38 -1.97 -3.26 10.48
N GLU A 39 -1.60 -4.42 11.03
CA GLU A 39 -1.02 -4.54 12.37
C GLU A 39 0.29 -3.76 12.47
N PHE A 40 1.15 -3.88 11.46
CA PHE A 40 2.38 -3.09 11.40
C PHE A 40 2.07 -1.60 11.44
N TYR A 41 1.15 -1.13 10.58
CA TYR A 41 0.76 0.27 10.54
C TYR A 41 0.16 0.77 11.85
N GLN A 42 -0.70 -0.02 12.50
CA GLN A 42 -1.30 0.36 13.79
C GLN A 42 -0.24 0.49 14.90
N ASN A 43 0.82 -0.31 14.85
CA ASN A 43 1.90 -0.28 15.83
C ASN A 43 2.89 0.87 15.62
N THR A 44 3.15 1.25 14.36
CA THR A 44 4.20 2.24 14.03
C THR A 44 3.65 3.59 13.54
N ASN A 45 2.42 3.61 13.04
CA ASN A 45 1.82 4.69 12.23
C ASN A 45 2.66 5.12 11.02
N SER A 46 3.64 4.30 10.59
CA SER A 46 4.53 4.61 9.46
C SER A 46 5.29 3.39 8.94
N PHE A 47 5.64 3.38 7.66
CA PHE A 47 6.52 2.39 6.99
C PHE A 47 7.90 2.95 6.61
N VAL A 48 8.23 4.22 6.92
CA VAL A 48 9.52 4.86 6.55
C VAL A 48 10.72 4.11 7.15
N GLY A 49 10.53 3.38 8.25
CA GLY A 49 11.56 2.52 8.85
C GLY A 49 11.90 1.25 8.05
N LEU A 50 11.09 0.89 7.05
CA LEU A 50 11.34 -0.28 6.21
C LEU A 50 12.36 0.02 5.10
N LYS A 51 13.22 -0.96 4.84
CA LYS A 51 14.22 -0.87 3.77
C LYS A 51 13.54 -0.62 2.42
N ASN A 52 14.04 0.37 1.68
CA ASN A 52 13.51 0.82 0.38
C ASN A 52 12.11 1.47 0.43
N CYS A 53 11.62 1.84 1.62
CA CYS A 53 10.38 2.59 1.76
C CYS A 53 10.64 4.11 1.71
N GLY A 54 10.63 4.68 0.49
CA GLY A 54 10.64 6.13 0.30
C GLY A 54 9.25 6.74 0.48
N GLN A 55 9.17 8.07 0.57
CA GLN A 55 7.92 8.83 0.85
C GLN A 55 6.72 8.43 -0.04
N ARG A 56 6.97 8.13 -1.32
CA ARG A 56 5.88 7.72 -2.23
C ARG A 56 5.31 6.35 -1.85
N THR A 57 6.18 5.39 -1.55
CA THR A 57 5.78 4.06 -1.10
C THR A 57 5.08 4.13 0.25
N GLU A 58 5.60 4.96 1.17
CA GLU A 58 4.96 5.24 2.46
C GLU A 58 3.51 5.67 2.27
N ASN A 59 3.29 6.71 1.47
CA ASN A 59 1.95 7.26 1.25
C ASN A 59 1.00 6.22 0.65
N GLU A 60 1.49 5.35 -0.23
CA GLU A 60 0.73 4.24 -0.83
C GLU A 60 0.25 3.24 0.21
N LEU A 61 1.17 2.75 1.04
CA LEU A 61 0.86 1.78 2.09
C LEU A 61 -0.05 2.38 3.16
N VAL A 62 0.19 3.63 3.57
CA VAL A 62 -0.68 4.35 4.51
C VAL A 62 -2.08 4.53 3.95
N PHE A 63 -2.20 4.87 2.66
CA PHE A 63 -3.50 4.99 1.98
C PHE A 63 -4.28 3.67 2.04
N ILE A 64 -3.63 2.55 1.69
CA ILE A 64 -4.25 1.22 1.76
C ILE A 64 -4.69 0.92 3.20
N CYS A 65 -3.83 1.17 4.19
CA CYS A 65 -4.17 0.90 5.59
C CYS A 65 -5.41 1.68 6.04
N LYS A 66 -5.46 2.99 5.76
CA LYS A 66 -6.62 3.83 6.10
C LYS A 66 -7.90 3.34 5.46
N LYS A 67 -7.83 2.93 4.18
CA LYS A 67 -8.98 2.34 3.45
C LYS A 67 -9.54 1.12 4.16
N TYR A 68 -8.70 0.16 4.53
CA TYR A 68 -9.15 -1.10 5.14
C TYR A 68 -9.45 -1.00 6.65
N LEU A 69 -8.91 -0.01 7.35
CA LEU A 69 -9.25 0.28 8.74
C LEU A 69 -10.58 1.04 8.89
N GLY A 70 -11.17 1.49 7.78
CA GLY A 70 -12.40 2.29 7.81
C GLY A 70 -12.16 3.68 8.40
N GLU A 71 -10.91 4.14 8.47
CA GLU A 71 -10.61 5.52 8.87
C GLU A 71 -11.19 6.46 7.81
N HIS A 72 -12.03 7.41 8.25
CA HIS A 72 -12.78 8.29 7.36
C HIS A 72 -11.89 8.92 6.29
N TYR A 73 -12.05 8.44 5.06
CA TYR A 73 -11.43 9.00 3.89
C TYR A 73 -12.20 10.25 3.46
N ASP A 74 -11.56 11.43 3.53
CA ASP A 74 -12.11 12.61 2.88
C ASP A 74 -12.07 12.39 1.37
N ARG A 75 -13.23 12.10 0.77
CA ARG A 75 -13.40 11.88 -0.67
C ARG A 75 -12.89 13.03 -1.54
N ARG A 76 -12.62 14.22 -0.98
CA ARG A 76 -11.97 15.32 -1.70
C ARG A 76 -10.49 15.05 -2.02
N VAL A 77 -9.84 14.11 -1.32
CA VAL A 77 -8.46 13.68 -1.57
C VAL A 77 -8.39 12.58 -2.66
N ALA A 78 -9.48 11.85 -2.91
CA ALA A 78 -9.52 10.71 -3.86
C ALA A 78 -9.47 11.12 -5.33
N ILE A 79 -9.66 12.41 -5.63
CA ILE A 79 -9.61 12.90 -7.01
C ILE A 79 -8.16 12.84 -7.55
N GLU A 80 -7.17 12.77 -6.68
CA GLU A 80 -5.80 12.40 -7.02
C GLU A 80 -5.49 11.04 -6.41
N LEU A 81 -5.74 9.93 -7.11
CA LEU A 81 -5.02 8.69 -6.78
C LEU A 81 -3.52 8.99 -6.98
N PRO A 82 -2.69 9.10 -5.92
CA PRO A 82 -1.31 9.59 -6.05
C PRO A 82 -0.37 8.57 -6.72
N PHE A 83 -0.88 7.39 -7.06
CA PHE A 83 -0.06 6.20 -7.34
C PHE A 83 -0.07 5.77 -8.81
N VAL A 84 -0.86 6.41 -9.69
CA VAL A 84 -0.78 6.14 -11.13
C VAL A 84 0.53 6.71 -11.68
N ASP A 85 1.61 5.93 -11.58
CA ASP A 85 2.75 6.12 -12.47
C ASP A 85 2.29 5.70 -13.87
N LYS A 86 2.00 6.66 -14.74
CA LYS A 86 1.90 6.41 -16.19
C LYS A 86 3.29 6.12 -16.77
N THR A 87 4.04 5.18 -16.20
CA THR A 87 5.31 4.74 -16.81
C THR A 87 5.09 3.55 -17.74
N ILE A 88 4.20 3.67 -18.72
CA ILE A 88 4.42 3.07 -20.03
C ILE A 88 4.02 4.09 -21.09
N SER A 89 5.03 4.80 -21.58
CA SER A 89 5.20 5.24 -22.97
C SER A 89 6.63 5.75 -23.10
N ILE A 90 7.61 4.83 -23.13
CA ILE A 90 8.80 5.10 -23.94
C ILE A 90 8.24 5.16 -25.35
N VAL A 91 8.11 6.37 -25.89
CA VAL A 91 7.87 6.57 -27.31
C VAL A 91 9.20 6.29 -28.02
N ASP A 92 9.38 5.06 -28.49
CA ASP A 92 10.32 4.81 -29.59
C ASP A 92 9.56 5.08 -30.89
N GLY A 93 9.95 6.17 -31.56
CA GLY A 93 9.45 6.64 -32.84
C GLY A 93 10.27 7.81 -33.35
#